data_AF-A0A1P8WRB0-F1
#
_entry.id   AF-A0A1P8WRB0-F1
#
_cell.length_a   1.000
_cell.length_b   1.000
_cell.length_c   1.000
_cell.angle_alpha   90.00
_cell.angle_beta   90.00
_cell.angle_gamma   90.00
#
_symmetry.space_group_name_H-M   'P 1'
#
loop_
_entity.id
_entity.type
_entity.pdbx_description
1 polymer ?
#
loop_
_entity_poly.entity_id
_entity_poly.type
_entity_poly.pdbx_seq_one_letter_code
_entity_poly.pdbx_strand_id
1 'polypeptide(L)'
;MDLQARKHRTFELFNFARVAHRNECQTNCHTPNSPRPSQRTFPDIRSVRREVAGMQTTTDPLARHTAHMDRMRKQPKLPQQPMYQGHQTKFKALQLVGDKLRAVTIIEQADQDFVANATPWELRFSTLTPQRDRLRATPVVDLNYMVVGHVVRVYNSQLSIPEKAVPDLSLLQDDGIPVYVDTNDMEGWRPLHTSNEMVYTVLVAIDGEVLNVIESSSAGYVEAVDCWLLDAVSVGGAVASIGKAAISRTVASLSRRAVEHGTRKTLTGRTVKRARELLSRATARVARGRTYIRATGMPPAHFKAMQDAASETRLIAVVRNTNVKCIPLIERGCPAKPLSIKANTSSVTGVVTGKTKQEFEIAIREGYYVVDVDGVARRTVVKGGKIQVEEQPLTGAFWKVEPGQFIHGGPPPKPLTGDYDLMGVFPTKSMGSNVSLRASNGNMVSDISGVYETQFRNVINSKKKLDRMRAMHGAQDQFAGFRGGATAFFPDGTVKYMDTAADVEAFYKSIGRQTAKGSYNSNTNSMSAPFDELAARRNGR
;
A
#
# COMPACT_ATOMS: atom_id res chain seq x y z
N MET A 1 -25.78 18.60 -55.64
CA MET A 1 -26.13 19.89 -56.25
C MET A 1 -26.62 20.81 -55.14
N ASP A 2 -26.03 21.96 -54.84
CA ASP A 2 -24.70 22.46 -55.17
C ASP A 2 -24.33 23.59 -54.19
N LEU A 3 -23.01 23.80 -54.11
CA LEU A 3 -22.19 24.77 -53.38
C LEU A 3 -22.79 26.16 -53.08
N GLN A 4 -22.64 26.70 -51.87
CA GLN A 4 -21.47 27.37 -51.23
C GLN A 4 -21.13 28.78 -51.74
N ALA A 5 -20.97 29.69 -50.77
CA ALA A 5 -20.42 31.02 -50.95
C ALA A 5 -19.60 31.49 -49.73
N ARG A 6 -18.64 32.39 -50.04
CA ARG A 6 -17.93 33.39 -49.19
C ARG A 6 -16.58 32.99 -48.60
N LYS A 7 -15.62 33.91 -48.43
CA LYS A 7 -15.06 35.07 -49.19
C LYS A 7 -13.88 35.55 -48.32
N HIS A 8 -12.74 35.86 -48.92
CA HIS A 8 -11.55 36.46 -48.28
C HIS A 8 -11.70 37.97 -48.00
N ARG A 9 -10.97 38.49 -46.98
CA ARG A 9 -10.12 39.72 -46.98
C ARG A 9 -9.62 40.09 -45.56
N THR A 10 -8.30 40.05 -45.28
CA THR A 10 -7.24 41.12 -45.22
C THR A 10 -7.00 41.76 -43.84
N PHE A 11 -5.73 41.86 -43.41
CA PHE A 11 -5.13 43.05 -42.76
C PHE A 11 -3.56 43.01 -42.75
N GLU A 12 -2.97 44.19 -42.93
CA GLU A 12 -1.55 44.64 -43.05
C GLU A 12 -0.75 44.58 -41.71
N LEU A 13 0.57 44.30 -41.61
CA LEU A 13 1.85 44.98 -42.01
C LEU A 13 2.44 45.98 -40.96
N PHE A 14 3.71 45.73 -40.53
CA PHE A 14 4.84 46.62 -40.14
C PHE A 14 5.58 46.44 -38.77
N ASN A 15 6.83 45.95 -38.89
CA ASN A 15 8.17 46.41 -38.41
C ASN A 15 8.66 46.61 -36.95
N PHE A 16 9.87 46.05 -36.75
CA PHE A 16 11.10 46.46 -36.01
C PHE A 16 11.10 46.77 -34.49
N ALA A 17 11.94 46.02 -33.74
CA ALA A 17 13.03 46.58 -32.94
C ALA A 17 14.03 45.50 -32.48
N ARG A 18 15.31 45.83 -32.56
CA ARG A 18 16.51 45.06 -32.20
C ARG A 18 17.20 45.83 -31.08
N VAL A 19 17.46 45.22 -29.92
CA VAL A 19 18.38 45.76 -28.90
C VAL A 19 19.21 44.61 -28.34
N ALA A 20 20.51 44.85 -28.26
CA ALA A 20 21.57 43.95 -27.79
C ALA A 20 22.17 44.49 -26.48
N HIS A 21 22.65 43.60 -25.59
CA HIS A 21 23.75 43.74 -24.61
C HIS A 21 23.87 42.35 -23.92
N ARG A 22 24.90 41.50 -24.07
CA ARG A 22 26.34 41.49 -23.75
C ARG A 22 26.73 41.33 -22.26
N ASN A 23 27.73 40.45 -22.06
CA ASN A 23 28.60 40.13 -20.91
C ASN A 23 28.12 39.03 -19.95
N GLU A 24 28.95 38.19 -19.31
CA GLU A 24 30.22 37.45 -19.55
C GLU A 24 30.55 36.71 -18.22
N CYS A 25 31.55 35.81 -18.23
CA CYS A 25 32.15 35.03 -17.10
C CYS A 25 31.44 33.71 -16.72
N GLN A 26 31.87 32.53 -17.22
CA GLN A 26 33.06 31.71 -16.88
C GLN A 26 33.18 31.30 -15.40
N THR A 27 33.09 29.98 -15.12
CA THR A 27 34.20 29.15 -14.58
C THR A 27 33.89 27.65 -14.69
N ASN A 28 34.76 26.98 -15.46
CA ASN A 28 35.29 25.61 -15.38
C ASN A 28 34.76 24.61 -14.34
N CYS A 29 34.48 23.39 -14.81
CA CYS A 29 35.19 22.16 -14.40
C CYS A 29 34.89 21.03 -15.41
N HIS A 30 35.76 20.90 -16.42
CA HIS A 30 35.89 19.69 -17.23
C HIS A 30 36.87 18.72 -16.55
N THR A 31 36.49 17.45 -16.45
CA THR A 31 37.44 16.34 -16.59
C THR A 31 37.14 15.64 -17.92
N PRO A 32 38.04 15.68 -18.91
CA PRO A 32 37.91 14.96 -20.16
C PRO A 32 38.61 13.61 -20.02
N ASN A 33 37.84 12.52 -19.93
CA ASN A 33 38.22 11.17 -20.38
C ASN A 33 37.06 10.22 -20.08
N SER A 34 36.09 10.18 -20.98
CA SER A 34 35.19 9.04 -21.10
C SER A 34 35.10 8.68 -22.58
N PRO A 35 35.48 7.46 -22.99
CA PRO A 35 35.40 7.07 -24.38
C PRO A 35 33.94 7.15 -24.84
N ARG A 36 33.73 7.71 -26.04
CA ARG A 36 32.43 7.67 -26.72
C ARG A 36 31.91 6.24 -26.70
N PRO A 37 30.64 5.98 -26.35
CA PRO A 37 30.10 4.64 -26.43
C PRO A 37 30.10 4.23 -27.91
N SER A 38 30.99 3.30 -28.25
CA SER A 38 30.96 2.56 -29.51
C SER A 38 29.54 2.07 -29.77
N GLN A 39 29.05 2.21 -31.00
CA GLN A 39 27.79 1.62 -31.44
C GLN A 39 27.74 0.16 -30.98
N ARG A 40 26.89 -0.14 -29.99
CA ARG A 40 26.71 -1.52 -29.52
C ARG A 40 25.98 -2.27 -30.63
N THR A 41 26.70 -3.13 -31.34
CA THR A 41 26.14 -4.05 -32.31
C THR A 41 25.24 -5.04 -31.58
N PHE A 42 23.98 -5.15 -31.99
CA PHE A 42 23.08 -6.18 -31.49
C PHE A 42 23.61 -7.56 -31.92
N PRO A 43 23.67 -8.55 -31.02
CA PRO A 43 24.09 -9.88 -31.41
C PRO A 43 23.04 -10.47 -32.37
N ASP A 44 23.49 -10.86 -33.56
CA ASP A 44 22.68 -11.62 -34.52
C ASP A 44 22.23 -12.93 -33.85
N ILE A 45 20.92 -13.16 -33.74
CA ILE A 45 20.35 -14.34 -33.10
C ILE A 45 20.84 -15.62 -33.81
N ARG A 46 21.13 -15.56 -35.11
CA ARG A 46 21.69 -16.69 -35.88
C ARG A 46 23.06 -17.12 -35.36
N SER A 47 23.82 -16.23 -34.72
CA SER A 47 25.13 -16.55 -34.11
C SER A 47 25.03 -17.28 -32.77
N VAL A 48 23.95 -17.10 -32.00
CA VAL A 48 23.68 -17.78 -30.72
C VAL A 48 23.62 -19.31 -30.90
N ARG A 49 23.23 -19.77 -32.10
CA ARG A 49 23.12 -21.17 -32.52
C ARG A 49 24.39 -22.00 -32.34
N ARG A 50 25.60 -21.42 -32.45
CA ARG A 50 26.85 -22.20 -32.54
C ARG A 50 27.37 -22.73 -31.19
N GLU A 51 26.97 -22.19 -30.05
CA GLU A 51 27.54 -22.57 -28.74
C GLU A 51 26.67 -23.52 -27.92
N VAL A 52 25.35 -23.50 -28.06
CA VAL A 52 24.43 -24.31 -27.22
C VAL A 52 24.50 -25.81 -27.55
N ALA A 53 25.03 -26.18 -28.72
CA ALA A 53 25.23 -27.58 -29.11
C ALA A 53 26.34 -28.30 -28.31
N GLY A 54 27.08 -27.62 -27.43
CA GLY A 54 28.18 -28.18 -26.64
C GLY A 54 27.84 -28.63 -25.20
N MET A 55 26.62 -28.39 -24.69
CA MET A 55 26.24 -28.81 -23.33
C MET A 55 25.82 -30.29 -23.31
N GLN A 56 26.78 -31.18 -23.11
CA GLN A 56 26.56 -32.61 -22.88
C GLN A 56 25.74 -32.82 -21.61
N THR A 57 24.57 -33.46 -21.75
CA THR A 57 23.81 -34.02 -20.65
C THR A 57 24.54 -35.24 -20.11
N THR A 58 25.00 -35.21 -18.86
CA THR A 58 25.54 -36.40 -18.18
C THR A 58 24.43 -37.46 -18.07
N THR A 59 24.64 -38.60 -18.71
CA THR A 59 23.72 -39.74 -18.77
C THR A 59 23.79 -40.67 -17.55
N ASP A 60 24.61 -40.36 -16.54
CA ASP A 60 24.86 -41.25 -15.41
C ASP A 60 23.64 -41.35 -14.46
N PRO A 61 22.97 -42.51 -14.38
CA PRO A 61 21.84 -42.74 -13.47
C PRO A 61 22.24 -42.67 -12.00
N LEU A 62 23.51 -42.98 -11.67
CA LEU A 62 24.00 -43.01 -10.30
C LEU A 62 24.06 -41.58 -9.73
N ALA A 63 24.51 -40.61 -10.54
CA ALA A 63 24.52 -39.20 -10.16
C ALA A 63 23.11 -38.64 -9.87
N ARG A 64 22.08 -39.13 -10.57
CA ARG A 64 20.67 -38.76 -10.29
C ARG A 64 20.17 -39.36 -8.98
N HIS A 65 20.54 -40.59 -8.66
CA HIS A 65 20.12 -41.25 -7.42
C HIS A 65 20.77 -40.58 -6.20
N THR A 66 22.06 -40.26 -6.25
CA THR A 66 22.77 -39.57 -5.17
C THR A 66 22.20 -38.16 -4.93
N ALA A 67 21.92 -37.41 -5.99
CA ALA A 67 21.29 -36.08 -5.89
C ALA A 67 19.87 -36.12 -5.32
N HIS A 68 19.14 -37.22 -5.52
CA HIS A 68 17.81 -37.42 -4.94
C HIS A 68 17.88 -37.74 -3.43
N MET A 69 18.82 -38.59 -3.01
CA MET A 69 19.03 -38.92 -1.60
C MET A 69 19.53 -37.71 -0.79
N ASP A 70 20.37 -36.86 -1.39
CA ASP A 70 20.80 -35.59 -0.77
C ASP A 70 19.66 -34.57 -0.64
N ARG A 71 18.66 -34.59 -1.53
CA ARG A 71 17.43 -33.79 -1.36
C ARG A 71 16.57 -34.28 -0.22
N MET A 72 16.47 -35.60 -0.03
CA MET A 72 15.66 -36.21 1.02
C MET A 72 16.27 -35.97 2.41
N ARG A 73 17.61 -35.98 2.54
CA ARG A 73 18.30 -35.62 3.81
C ARG A 73 18.19 -34.14 4.19
N LYS A 74 17.87 -33.26 3.24
CA LYS A 74 17.68 -31.81 3.44
C LYS A 74 16.21 -31.42 3.61
N GLN A 75 15.38 -32.27 4.22
CA GLN A 75 14.06 -31.82 4.62
C GLN A 75 14.20 -30.65 5.64
N PRO A 76 13.50 -29.53 5.42
CA PRO A 76 13.59 -28.39 6.32
C PRO A 76 13.10 -28.79 7.71
N LYS A 77 13.94 -28.58 8.73
CA LYS A 77 13.48 -28.60 10.12
C LYS A 77 12.24 -27.70 10.19
N LEU A 78 11.14 -28.24 10.75
CA LEU A 78 9.94 -27.46 11.02
C LEU A 78 10.35 -26.14 11.68
N PRO A 79 9.74 -25.00 11.29
CA PRO A 79 10.09 -23.70 11.86
C PRO A 79 10.06 -23.84 13.38
N GLN A 80 11.21 -23.60 14.02
CA GLN A 80 11.26 -23.51 15.47
C GLN A 80 10.25 -22.43 15.84
N GLN A 81 9.26 -22.80 16.65
CA GLN A 81 8.33 -21.82 17.20
C GLN A 81 9.17 -20.69 17.82
N PRO A 82 8.79 -19.42 17.64
CA PRO A 82 9.51 -18.31 18.26
C PRO A 82 9.70 -18.65 19.73
N MET A 83 10.96 -18.58 20.21
CA MET A 83 11.25 -18.86 21.62
C MET A 83 10.55 -17.78 22.44
N TYR A 84 9.39 -18.13 23.01
CA TYR A 84 8.76 -17.34 24.05
C TYR A 84 9.74 -17.29 25.22
N GLN A 85 10.23 -16.10 25.54
CA GLN A 85 11.01 -15.92 26.76
C GLN A 85 10.03 -16.00 27.93
N GLY A 86 10.37 -16.75 28.98
CA GLY A 86 9.50 -16.95 30.15
C GLY A 86 9.08 -15.65 30.87
N HIS A 87 9.68 -14.52 30.51
CA HIS A 87 9.43 -13.19 31.08
C HIS A 87 8.46 -12.31 30.27
N GLN A 88 7.92 -12.78 29.14
CA GLN A 88 6.98 -11.96 28.36
C GLN A 88 5.64 -11.81 29.08
N THR A 89 5.17 -10.56 29.19
CA THR A 89 3.90 -10.24 29.84
C THR A 89 2.74 -10.79 29.01
N LYS A 90 1.82 -11.49 29.67
CA LYS A 90 0.59 -12.01 29.06
C LYS A 90 -0.57 -11.10 29.40
N PHE A 91 -1.31 -10.68 28.39
CA PHE A 91 -2.47 -9.82 28.54
C PHE A 91 -3.74 -10.54 28.11
N LYS A 92 -4.81 -10.22 28.81
CA LYS A 92 -6.16 -10.64 28.45
C LYS A 92 -6.74 -9.65 27.45
N ALA A 93 -7.29 -10.16 26.36
CA ALA A 93 -7.85 -9.35 25.28
C ALA A 93 -9.11 -10.01 24.69
N LEU A 94 -9.80 -9.26 23.84
CA LEU A 94 -10.92 -9.72 23.03
C LEU A 94 -10.51 -9.68 21.56
N GLN A 95 -10.65 -10.77 20.82
CA GLN A 95 -10.39 -10.81 19.38
C GLN A 95 -11.68 -10.62 18.61
N LEU A 96 -11.70 -9.68 17.68
CA LEU A 96 -12.78 -9.47 16.74
C LEU A 96 -12.71 -10.51 15.61
N VAL A 97 -13.66 -11.43 15.58
CA VAL A 97 -13.80 -12.45 14.53
C VAL A 97 -15.17 -12.31 13.88
N GLY A 98 -15.21 -11.67 12.71
CA GLY A 98 -16.46 -11.28 12.08
C GLY A 98 -17.18 -10.21 12.90
N ASP A 99 -18.38 -10.52 13.38
CA ASP A 99 -19.21 -9.67 14.23
C ASP A 99 -19.16 -10.05 15.71
N LYS A 100 -18.19 -10.87 16.11
CA LYS A 100 -18.12 -11.48 17.44
C LYS A 100 -16.82 -11.13 18.14
N LEU A 101 -16.90 -10.89 19.45
CA LEU A 101 -15.74 -10.79 20.32
C LEU A 101 -15.45 -12.14 20.95
N ARG A 102 -14.22 -12.63 20.82
CA ARG A 102 -13.75 -13.88 21.42
C ARG A 102 -12.65 -13.59 22.43
N ALA A 103 -12.76 -14.13 23.64
CA ALA A 103 -11.66 -14.06 24.60
C ALA A 103 -10.37 -14.67 24.02
N VAL A 104 -9.25 -13.94 24.13
CA VAL A 104 -7.92 -14.41 23.78
C VAL A 104 -6.90 -13.96 24.81
N THR A 105 -5.78 -14.65 24.90
CA THR A 105 -4.59 -14.16 25.62
C THR A 105 -3.58 -13.74 24.57
N ILE A 106 -3.12 -12.50 24.65
CA ILE A 106 -2.06 -11.96 23.81
C ILE A 106 -0.77 -11.87 24.61
N ILE A 107 0.36 -11.93 23.93
CA ILE A 107 1.69 -11.87 24.52
C ILE A 107 2.40 -10.71 23.84
N GLU A 108 3.00 -9.81 24.63
CA GLU A 108 3.81 -8.72 24.09
C GLU A 108 5.04 -9.29 23.38
N GLN A 109 5.19 -8.93 22.10
CA GLN A 109 6.39 -9.28 21.35
C GLN A 109 7.58 -8.49 21.90
N ALA A 110 8.76 -9.11 21.95
CA ALA A 110 9.94 -8.52 22.58
C ALA A 110 10.39 -7.19 21.93
N ASP A 111 9.98 -6.94 20.70
CA ASP A 111 10.26 -5.75 19.89
C ASP A 111 9.04 -4.81 19.75
N GLN A 112 7.90 -5.14 20.36
CA GLN A 112 6.70 -4.33 20.30
C GLN A 112 6.56 -3.48 21.56
N ASP A 113 6.76 -2.17 21.44
CA ASP A 113 6.53 -1.21 22.52
C ASP A 113 5.13 -0.59 22.39
N PHE A 114 4.15 -1.17 23.07
CA PHE A 114 2.78 -0.64 23.07
C PHE A 114 2.74 0.77 23.68
N VAL A 115 3.45 1.00 24.79
CA VAL A 115 3.43 2.26 25.54
C VAL A 115 3.95 3.41 24.67
N ALA A 116 5.01 3.20 23.89
CA ALA A 116 5.55 4.23 23.00
C ALA A 116 4.60 4.62 21.86
N ASN A 117 3.62 3.77 21.52
CA ASN A 117 2.71 3.98 20.39
C ASN A 117 1.24 4.20 20.81
N ALA A 118 0.94 4.06 22.09
CA ALA A 118 -0.39 4.22 22.66
C ALA A 118 -0.87 5.68 22.57
N THR A 119 -2.16 5.88 22.32
CA THR A 119 -2.76 7.21 22.44
C THR A 119 -2.72 7.69 23.91
N PRO A 120 -2.88 9.00 24.18
CA PRO A 120 -3.03 9.49 25.55
C PRO A 120 -4.17 8.81 26.32
N TRP A 121 -5.24 8.39 25.61
CA TRP A 121 -6.36 7.65 26.19
C TRP A 121 -5.95 6.22 26.55
N GLU A 122 -5.27 5.51 25.65
CA GLU A 122 -4.79 4.16 25.88
C GLU A 122 -3.77 4.08 27.02
N LEU A 123 -2.86 5.06 27.09
CA LEU A 123 -1.88 5.18 28.17
C LEU A 123 -2.51 5.26 29.56
N ARG A 124 -3.72 5.79 29.62
CA ARG A 124 -4.47 5.99 30.85
C ARG A 124 -5.33 4.80 31.22
N PHE A 125 -6.06 4.26 30.24
CA PHE A 125 -7.14 3.30 30.53
C PHE A 125 -6.83 1.87 30.08
N SER A 126 -5.91 1.65 29.13
CA SER A 126 -5.68 0.30 28.60
C SER A 126 -4.97 -0.60 29.61
N THR A 127 -5.47 -1.84 29.75
CA THR A 127 -4.79 -2.88 30.54
C THR A 127 -3.44 -3.32 29.99
N LEU A 128 -3.07 -2.86 28.79
CA LEU A 128 -1.73 -3.05 28.21
C LEU A 128 -0.69 -2.07 28.77
N THR A 129 -1.12 -1.08 29.55
CA THR A 129 -0.23 -0.12 30.19
C THR A 129 -0.10 -0.39 31.69
N PRO A 130 1.05 -0.07 32.29
CA PRO A 130 1.29 -0.35 33.71
C PRO A 130 0.55 0.61 34.66
N GLN A 131 -0.07 1.68 34.16
CA GLN A 131 -0.78 2.64 35.01
C GLN A 131 -2.02 2.01 35.63
N ARG A 132 -2.15 2.16 36.95
CA ARG A 132 -3.28 1.62 37.73
C ARG A 132 -4.35 2.69 37.90
N ASP A 133 -5.07 3.00 36.83
CA ASP A 133 -6.32 3.75 36.96
C ASP A 133 -7.47 2.84 37.41
N ARG A 134 -8.49 3.44 38.03
CA ARG A 134 -9.72 2.73 38.43
C ARG A 134 -10.50 2.19 37.23
N LEU A 135 -10.37 2.84 36.07
CA LEU A 135 -10.99 2.43 34.82
C LEU A 135 -10.02 1.56 34.02
N ARG A 136 -10.39 0.29 33.81
CA ARG A 136 -9.61 -0.67 33.02
C ARG A 136 -10.33 -1.03 31.74
N ALA A 137 -9.71 -0.69 30.61
CA ALA A 137 -10.19 -0.96 29.28
C ALA A 137 -9.48 -2.20 28.71
N THR A 138 -10.25 -3.24 28.43
CA THR A 138 -9.74 -4.51 27.86
C THR A 138 -9.51 -4.31 26.36
N PRO A 139 -8.29 -4.56 25.85
CA PRO A 139 -8.00 -4.36 24.43
C PRO A 139 -8.83 -5.31 23.55
N VAL A 140 -9.33 -4.75 22.45
CA VAL A 140 -9.94 -5.49 21.35
C VAL A 140 -8.93 -5.55 20.21
N VAL A 141 -8.60 -6.75 19.74
CA VAL A 141 -7.62 -6.99 18.69
C VAL A 141 -8.25 -7.59 17.44
N ASP A 142 -7.66 -7.34 16.27
CA ASP A 142 -8.08 -7.96 15.01
C ASP A 142 -7.51 -9.38 14.81
N LEU A 143 -7.69 -9.95 13.60
CA LEU A 143 -7.14 -11.25 13.24
C LEU A 143 -5.60 -11.29 13.21
N ASN A 144 -4.95 -10.11 13.16
CA ASN A 144 -3.50 -9.96 13.19
C ASN A 144 -2.99 -9.55 14.58
N TYR A 145 -3.85 -9.59 15.60
CA TYR A 145 -3.54 -9.18 16.97
C TYR A 145 -3.18 -7.68 17.12
N MET A 146 -3.57 -6.83 16.17
CA MET A 146 -3.46 -5.38 16.35
C MET A 146 -4.60 -4.85 17.20
N VAL A 147 -4.31 -3.98 18.16
CA VAL A 147 -5.33 -3.28 18.96
C VAL A 147 -6.13 -2.34 18.06
N VAL A 148 -7.44 -2.55 18.00
CA VAL A 148 -8.38 -1.77 17.16
C VAL A 148 -9.39 -0.97 17.98
N GLY A 149 -9.43 -1.19 19.29
CA GLY A 149 -10.30 -0.50 20.24
C GLY A 149 -10.24 -1.20 21.60
N HIS A 150 -11.17 -0.86 22.49
CA HIS A 150 -11.23 -1.44 23.82
C HIS A 150 -12.68 -1.67 24.25
N VAL A 151 -12.90 -2.62 25.14
CA VAL A 151 -14.16 -2.70 25.88
C VAL A 151 -13.92 -2.22 27.30
N VAL A 152 -14.77 -1.30 27.75
CA VAL A 152 -14.67 -0.68 29.06
C VAL A 152 -16.04 -0.61 29.71
N ARG A 153 -16.08 -0.84 31.02
CA ARG A 153 -17.27 -0.66 31.85
C ARG A 153 -17.17 0.71 32.51
N VAL A 154 -18.16 1.56 32.30
CA VAL A 154 -18.15 2.97 32.70
C VAL A 154 -19.47 3.39 33.31
N TYR A 155 -19.42 4.28 34.27
CA TYR A 155 -20.61 5.00 34.75
C TYR A 155 -20.99 6.08 33.74
N ASN A 156 -22.27 6.45 33.72
CA ASN A 156 -22.77 7.57 32.94
C ASN A 156 -21.97 8.88 33.20
N SER A 157 -21.54 9.11 34.44
CA SER A 157 -20.69 10.25 34.83
C SER A 157 -19.29 10.27 34.17
N GLN A 158 -18.84 9.15 33.61
CA GLN A 158 -17.56 9.00 32.92
C GLN A 158 -17.72 9.04 31.39
N LEU A 159 -18.95 9.24 30.90
CA LEU A 159 -19.24 9.48 29.51
C LEU A 159 -19.37 10.99 29.28
N SER A 160 -18.58 11.52 28.37
CA SER A 160 -18.64 12.92 27.96
C SER A 160 -19.48 13.07 26.70
N ILE A 161 -20.45 13.98 26.74
CA ILE A 161 -21.34 14.34 25.63
C ILE A 161 -21.27 15.84 25.34
N PRO A 162 -21.61 16.32 24.13
CA PRO A 162 -21.65 17.74 23.87
C PRO A 162 -22.64 18.44 24.81
N GLU A 163 -22.30 19.64 25.29
CA GLU A 163 -23.06 20.34 26.33
C GLU A 163 -24.56 20.50 25.99
N LYS A 164 -24.86 20.74 24.70
CA LYS A 164 -26.21 20.94 24.18
C LYS A 164 -26.94 19.64 23.80
N ALA A 165 -26.32 18.48 23.95
CA ALA A 165 -26.89 17.21 23.55
C ALA A 165 -27.86 16.67 24.62
N VAL A 166 -28.86 15.90 24.18
CA VAL A 166 -29.81 15.23 25.09
C VAL A 166 -29.06 14.13 25.86
N PRO A 167 -29.23 14.03 27.19
CA PRO A 167 -28.50 13.04 28.00
C PRO A 167 -29.13 11.64 27.89
N ASP A 168 -29.21 11.10 26.68
CA ASP A 168 -29.69 9.74 26.40
C ASP A 168 -28.72 9.07 25.42
N LEU A 169 -27.96 8.09 25.91
CA LEU A 169 -26.90 7.46 25.14
C LEU A 169 -27.42 6.76 23.87
N SER A 170 -28.61 6.17 23.92
CA SER A 170 -29.22 5.49 22.78
C SER A 170 -29.58 6.49 21.69
N LEU A 171 -30.22 7.61 22.06
CA LEU A 171 -30.55 8.68 21.11
C LEU A 171 -29.30 9.32 20.51
N LEU A 172 -28.27 9.57 21.32
CA LEU A 172 -27.00 10.13 20.84
C LEU A 172 -26.35 9.21 19.79
N GLN A 173 -26.38 7.89 20.01
CA GLN A 173 -25.84 6.93 19.06
C GLN A 173 -26.66 6.82 17.78
N ASP A 174 -27.98 6.90 17.87
CA ASP A 174 -28.85 6.87 16.69
C ASP A 174 -28.74 8.15 15.84
N ASP A 175 -28.52 9.30 16.49
CA ASP A 175 -28.26 10.59 15.84
C ASP A 175 -26.80 10.75 15.35
N GLY A 176 -25.93 9.79 15.66
CA GLY A 176 -24.51 9.82 15.33
C GLY A 176 -23.72 10.91 16.06
N ILE A 177 -24.24 11.40 17.19
CA ILE A 177 -23.58 12.37 18.06
C ILE A 177 -22.46 11.62 18.81
N PRO A 178 -21.21 12.09 18.73
CA PRO A 178 -20.09 11.43 19.40
C PRO A 178 -20.26 11.47 20.92
N VAL A 179 -19.91 10.35 21.56
CA VAL A 179 -19.81 10.20 23.01
C VAL A 179 -18.42 9.65 23.30
N TYR A 180 -17.74 10.17 24.31
CA TYR A 180 -16.40 9.73 24.69
C TYR A 180 -16.40 9.15 26.09
N VAL A 181 -15.62 8.10 26.31
CA VAL A 181 -15.20 7.72 27.66
C VAL A 181 -14.02 8.61 28.02
N ASP A 182 -14.23 9.63 28.83
CA ASP A 182 -13.14 10.43 29.38
C ASP A 182 -13.58 10.98 30.74
N THR A 183 -12.64 11.06 31.67
CA THR A 183 -12.83 11.64 32.99
C THR A 183 -12.28 13.06 33.08
N ASN A 184 -11.71 13.60 32.00
CA ASN A 184 -11.24 14.97 31.92
C ASN A 184 -12.30 15.92 31.34
N ASP A 185 -12.28 17.17 31.82
CA ASP A 185 -13.10 18.24 31.26
C ASP A 185 -12.70 18.55 29.81
N MET A 186 -13.63 18.33 28.88
CA MET A 186 -13.50 18.73 27.48
C MET A 186 -14.31 20.02 27.25
N GLU A 187 -13.68 21.07 26.69
CA GLU A 187 -14.34 22.35 26.43
C GLU A 187 -15.59 22.17 25.54
N GLY A 188 -16.77 22.55 26.05
CA GLY A 188 -18.06 22.40 25.36
C GLY A 188 -18.68 21.00 25.47
N TRP A 189 -18.18 20.18 26.41
CA TRP A 189 -18.71 18.87 26.75
C TRP A 189 -19.10 18.85 28.22
N ARG A 190 -20.00 17.93 28.56
CA ARG A 190 -20.42 17.67 29.94
C ARG A 190 -20.55 16.17 30.15
N PRO A 191 -20.44 15.70 31.40
CA PRO A 191 -20.79 14.33 31.73
C PRO A 191 -22.24 13.99 31.36
N LEU A 192 -22.48 12.75 30.95
CA LEU A 192 -23.79 12.18 30.72
C LEU A 192 -24.47 11.95 32.08
N HIS A 193 -25.06 13.01 32.63
CA HIS A 193 -25.88 12.90 33.82
C HIS A 193 -27.30 12.46 33.45
N THR A 194 -27.66 11.24 33.84
CA THR A 194 -29.04 10.74 33.84
C THR A 194 -29.60 10.76 35.26
N SER A 195 -30.93 10.74 35.42
CA SER A 195 -31.59 10.76 36.73
C SER A 195 -31.21 9.58 37.64
N ASN A 196 -30.88 8.44 37.03
CA ASN A 196 -30.37 7.25 37.70
C ASN A 196 -28.89 7.06 37.34
N GLU A 197 -28.10 6.54 38.28
CA GLU A 197 -26.74 6.11 37.99
C GLU A 197 -26.79 4.84 37.13
N MET A 198 -26.29 4.94 35.91
CA MET A 198 -26.28 3.86 34.92
C MET A 198 -24.84 3.42 34.70
N VAL A 199 -24.65 2.11 34.56
CA VAL A 199 -23.38 1.49 34.20
C VAL A 199 -23.51 0.93 32.80
N TYR A 200 -22.58 1.30 31.93
CA TYR A 200 -22.52 0.86 30.54
C TYR A 200 -21.28 0.02 30.32
N THR A 201 -21.42 -1.09 29.61
CA THR A 201 -20.32 -1.78 28.96
C THR A 201 -20.27 -1.29 27.52
N VAL A 202 -19.21 -0.56 27.15
CA VAL A 202 -19.09 0.07 25.83
C VAL A 202 -17.87 -0.45 25.08
N LEU A 203 -18.02 -0.62 23.78
CA LEU A 203 -16.92 -0.73 22.83
C LEU A 203 -16.48 0.69 22.46
N VAL A 204 -15.21 1.01 22.68
CA VAL A 204 -14.61 2.29 22.35
C VAL A 204 -13.51 2.15 21.31
N ALA A 205 -13.27 3.22 20.55
CA ALA A 205 -12.09 3.37 19.73
C ALA A 205 -10.85 3.63 20.60
N ILE A 206 -9.67 3.59 19.99
CA ILE A 206 -8.37 3.82 20.66
C ILE A 206 -8.22 5.23 21.26
N ASP A 207 -9.12 6.16 20.95
CA ASP A 207 -9.16 7.52 21.50
C ASP A 207 -10.29 7.72 22.53
N GLY A 208 -10.99 6.63 22.90
CA GLY A 208 -12.09 6.65 23.87
C GLY A 208 -13.46 6.95 23.28
N GLU A 209 -13.61 7.17 21.96
CA GLU A 209 -14.93 7.37 21.37
C GLU A 209 -15.79 6.10 21.51
N VAL A 210 -17.00 6.22 22.05
CA VAL A 210 -17.98 5.12 22.15
C VAL A 210 -18.49 4.75 20.77
N LEU A 211 -18.12 3.55 20.32
CA LEU A 211 -18.54 2.96 19.05
C LEU A 211 -19.83 2.18 19.18
N ASN A 212 -20.05 1.52 20.32
CA ASN A 212 -21.23 0.72 20.58
C ASN A 212 -21.49 0.55 22.09
N VAL A 213 -22.75 0.52 22.49
CA VAL A 213 -23.15 0.00 23.81
C VAL A 213 -23.36 -1.50 23.69
N ILE A 214 -22.64 -2.29 24.47
CA ILE A 214 -22.78 -3.75 24.55
C ILE A 214 -23.85 -4.10 25.56
N GLU A 215 -23.82 -3.43 26.72
CA GLU A 215 -24.73 -3.67 27.83
C GLU A 215 -24.96 -2.37 28.60
N SER A 216 -26.14 -2.22 29.21
CA SER A 216 -26.47 -1.13 30.12
C SER A 216 -27.29 -1.65 31.30
N SER A 217 -26.92 -1.28 32.52
CA SER A 217 -27.64 -1.64 33.74
C SER A 217 -27.72 -0.46 34.70
N SER A 218 -28.68 -0.49 35.63
CA SER A 218 -28.72 0.47 36.74
C SER A 218 -27.68 0.10 37.79
N ALA A 219 -27.02 1.09 38.40
CA ALA A 219 -25.92 0.89 39.34
C ALA A 219 -26.29 0.10 40.62
N GLY A 220 -27.59 -0.14 40.86
CA GLY A 220 -28.07 -1.00 41.96
C GLY A 220 -28.05 -2.51 41.67
N TYR A 221 -27.80 -2.93 40.43
CA TYR A 221 -27.75 -4.36 40.06
C TYR A 221 -26.34 -4.91 40.33
N VAL A 222 -26.13 -5.32 41.58
CA VAL A 222 -24.94 -6.02 42.14
C VAL A 222 -23.61 -5.53 41.53
N GLU A 223 -22.94 -4.64 42.26
CA GLU A 223 -21.50 -4.46 42.14
C GLU A 223 -20.80 -5.80 42.42
N ALA A 224 -20.74 -6.70 41.45
CA ALA A 224 -19.74 -7.76 41.43
C ALA A 224 -18.42 -7.04 41.15
N VAL A 225 -17.82 -6.51 42.22
CA VAL A 225 -16.70 -5.55 42.22
C VAL A 225 -15.48 -6.06 41.45
N ASP A 226 -15.36 -7.36 41.17
CA ASP A 226 -14.20 -7.94 40.51
C ASP A 226 -14.52 -9.01 39.46
N CYS A 227 -15.76 -9.11 38.96
CA CYS A 227 -15.97 -9.95 37.78
C CYS A 227 -15.26 -9.28 36.61
N TRP A 228 -14.14 -9.87 36.18
CA TRP A 228 -13.43 -9.38 35.00
C TRP A 228 -14.43 -9.36 33.85
N LEU A 229 -14.36 -8.35 32.99
CA LEU A 229 -15.25 -8.23 31.83
C LEU A 229 -15.30 -9.53 30.99
N LEU A 230 -14.19 -10.28 30.98
CA LEU A 230 -14.11 -11.60 30.39
C LEU A 230 -15.05 -12.63 31.03
N ASP A 231 -15.25 -12.60 32.34
CA ASP A 231 -16.18 -13.47 33.06
C ASP A 231 -17.63 -13.13 32.71
N ALA A 232 -17.97 -11.84 32.56
CA ALA A 232 -19.29 -11.44 32.07
C ALA A 232 -19.55 -11.93 30.63
N VAL A 233 -18.55 -11.82 29.75
CA VAL A 233 -18.64 -12.28 28.35
C VAL A 233 -18.61 -13.81 28.23
N SER A 234 -17.92 -14.53 29.14
CA SER A 234 -17.76 -15.99 29.06
C SER A 234 -18.80 -16.78 29.86
N VAL A 235 -19.26 -16.31 31.02
CA VAL A 235 -20.27 -16.98 31.84
C VAL A 235 -21.68 -16.86 31.23
N GLY A 236 -21.97 -15.79 30.49
CA GLY A 236 -23.27 -15.61 29.85
C GLY A 236 -23.50 -16.39 28.56
N GLY A 237 -22.48 -17.08 28.01
CA GLY A 237 -22.55 -17.65 26.65
C GLY A 237 -22.81 -16.60 25.55
N ALA A 238 -22.82 -15.31 25.93
CA ALA A 238 -23.08 -14.18 25.07
C ALA A 238 -21.83 -13.92 24.25
N VAL A 239 -21.75 -14.62 23.13
CA VAL A 239 -21.18 -14.05 21.92
C VAL A 239 -21.85 -12.69 21.72
N ALA A 240 -21.23 -11.62 22.21
CA ALA A 240 -21.71 -10.27 21.99
C ALA A 240 -21.61 -10.04 20.48
N SER A 241 -22.73 -10.24 19.77
CA SER A 241 -22.85 -9.84 18.39
C SER A 241 -22.73 -8.33 18.41
N ILE A 242 -21.58 -7.81 17.96
CA ILE A 242 -21.48 -6.42 17.57
C ILE A 242 -22.40 -6.33 16.37
N GLY A 243 -23.65 -5.91 16.59
CA GLY A 243 -24.69 -6.00 15.56
C GLY A 243 -24.15 -5.46 14.24
N LYS A 244 -24.55 -6.04 13.10
CA LYS A 244 -24.15 -5.54 11.77
C LYS A 244 -24.27 -4.01 11.66
N ALA A 245 -25.23 -3.42 12.37
CA ALA A 245 -25.39 -1.99 12.55
C ALA A 245 -24.21 -1.31 13.27
N ALA A 246 -23.58 -1.86 14.31
CA ALA A 246 -22.42 -1.27 14.97
C ALA A 246 -21.14 -1.39 14.12
N ILE A 247 -20.89 -2.49 13.41
CA ILE A 247 -19.75 -2.57 12.45
C ILE A 247 -20.00 -1.68 11.23
N SER A 248 -21.22 -1.71 10.68
CA SER A 248 -21.64 -0.83 9.59
C SER A 248 -21.68 0.62 10.03
N ARG A 249 -22.07 0.97 11.26
CA ARG A 249 -22.03 2.33 11.84
C ARG A 249 -20.62 2.71 12.27
N THR A 250 -19.69 1.79 12.54
CA THR A 250 -18.27 2.13 12.78
C THR A 250 -17.60 2.46 11.44
N VAL A 251 -17.84 1.62 10.41
CA VAL A 251 -17.33 1.86 9.05
C VAL A 251 -18.06 3.02 8.38
N ALA A 252 -19.37 3.16 8.60
CA ALA A 252 -20.19 4.24 8.09
C ALA A 252 -20.18 5.48 8.99
N SER A 253 -19.85 5.50 10.27
CA SER A 253 -19.60 6.78 10.97
C SER A 253 -18.27 7.34 10.49
N LEU A 254 -17.26 6.49 10.29
CA LEU A 254 -16.00 6.86 9.64
C LEU A 254 -16.20 7.29 8.17
N SER A 255 -17.15 6.70 7.44
CA SER A 255 -17.44 7.04 6.02
C SER A 255 -18.52 8.12 5.80
N ARG A 256 -19.50 8.24 6.69
CA ARG A 256 -20.65 9.18 6.66
C ARG A 256 -20.27 10.51 7.31
N ARG A 257 -19.35 10.54 8.30
CA ARG A 257 -18.70 11.80 8.76
C ARG A 257 -17.78 12.43 7.70
N ALA A 258 -17.38 11.66 6.68
CA ALA A 258 -16.67 12.20 5.53
C ALA A 258 -17.61 12.86 4.49
N VAL A 259 -18.94 12.62 4.54
CA VAL A 259 -19.84 12.96 3.42
C VAL A 259 -21.15 13.63 3.80
N GLU A 260 -21.86 13.32 4.89
CA GLU A 260 -23.30 13.63 4.95
C GLU A 260 -23.86 14.05 6.33
N HIS A 261 -24.51 15.23 6.32
CA HIS A 261 -25.49 15.81 7.27
C HIS A 261 -25.05 16.71 8.45
N GLY A 262 -25.29 18.03 8.27
CA GLY A 262 -26.54 18.59 8.78
C GLY A 262 -26.54 19.37 10.11
N THR A 263 -25.68 19.09 11.08
CA THR A 263 -25.68 19.79 12.40
C THR A 263 -24.72 20.98 12.43
N ARG A 264 -24.82 21.87 11.44
CA ARG A 264 -23.98 23.08 11.33
C ARG A 264 -24.38 24.24 12.27
N LYS A 265 -25.52 24.14 12.98
CA LYS A 265 -26.09 25.29 13.71
C LYS A 265 -25.86 25.31 15.23
N THR A 266 -25.31 24.27 15.84
CA THR A 266 -25.17 24.22 17.32
C THR A 266 -23.74 24.13 17.84
N LEU A 267 -22.78 23.79 16.99
CA LEU A 267 -21.35 23.83 17.32
C LEU A 267 -20.87 25.28 17.22
N THR A 268 -20.26 25.80 18.28
CA THR A 268 -19.58 27.10 18.34
C THR A 268 -18.15 26.88 18.86
N GLY A 269 -17.21 27.80 18.58
CA GLY A 269 -15.84 27.74 19.12
C GLY A 269 -14.84 26.93 18.30
N ARG A 270 -13.75 26.49 18.97
CA ARG A 270 -12.57 25.84 18.37
C ARG A 270 -12.90 24.59 17.55
N THR A 271 -13.95 23.86 17.94
CA THR A 271 -14.42 22.63 17.28
C THR A 271 -14.99 22.89 15.88
N VAL A 272 -15.67 24.03 15.65
CA VAL A 272 -16.15 24.42 14.30
C VAL A 272 -15.00 24.80 13.39
N LYS A 273 -13.99 25.51 13.93
CA LYS A 273 -12.80 25.89 13.16
C LYS A 273 -12.04 24.64 12.76
N ARG A 274 -11.83 23.70 13.69
CA ARG A 274 -11.16 22.42 13.44
C ARG A 274 -11.96 21.51 12.51
N ALA A 275 -13.28 21.41 12.68
CA ALA A 275 -14.16 20.66 11.79
C ALA A 275 -14.24 21.28 10.39
N ARG A 276 -14.28 22.62 10.24
CA ARG A 276 -14.18 23.31 8.94
C ARG A 276 -12.80 23.14 8.31
N GLU A 277 -11.73 23.16 9.09
CA GLU A 277 -10.38 22.89 8.58
C GLU A 277 -10.26 21.43 8.12
N LEU A 278 -10.80 20.47 8.90
CA LEU A 278 -10.83 19.06 8.53
C LEU A 278 -11.74 18.80 7.33
N LEU A 279 -12.92 19.43 7.25
CA LEU A 279 -13.84 19.34 6.10
C LEU A 279 -13.27 20.01 4.86
N SER A 280 -12.66 21.20 4.96
CA SER A 280 -12.02 21.85 3.82
C SER A 280 -10.78 21.08 3.35
N ARG A 281 -10.01 20.48 4.27
CA ARG A 281 -8.91 19.56 3.95
C ARG A 281 -9.42 18.24 3.34
N ALA A 282 -10.52 17.68 3.82
CA ALA A 282 -11.12 16.45 3.31
C ALA A 282 -11.78 16.66 1.94
N THR A 283 -12.58 17.72 1.76
CA THR A 283 -13.17 18.08 0.46
C THR A 283 -12.11 18.52 -0.55
N ALA A 284 -11.09 19.27 -0.15
CA ALA A 284 -9.93 19.55 -1.01
C ALA A 284 -9.11 18.28 -1.31
N ARG A 285 -9.04 17.28 -0.41
CA ARG A 285 -8.41 15.97 -0.65
C ARG A 285 -9.21 15.12 -1.63
N VAL A 286 -10.54 15.05 -1.47
CA VAL A 286 -11.44 14.26 -2.32
C VAL A 286 -11.50 14.84 -3.73
N ALA A 287 -11.50 16.18 -3.88
CA ALA A 287 -11.48 16.84 -5.18
C ALA A 287 -10.11 16.79 -5.89
N ARG A 288 -8.99 16.67 -5.15
CA ARG A 288 -7.63 16.62 -5.73
C ARG A 288 -7.07 15.20 -5.90
N GLY A 289 -7.63 14.20 -5.23
CA GLY A 289 -7.05 12.86 -5.11
C GLY A 289 -7.50 11.83 -6.14
N ARG A 290 -8.56 12.09 -6.92
CA ARG A 290 -9.14 11.11 -7.86
C ARG A 290 -8.73 11.31 -9.33
N THR A 291 -8.00 12.36 -9.63
CA THR A 291 -7.66 12.69 -11.02
C THR A 291 -6.63 11.71 -11.56
N TYR A 292 -6.95 11.07 -12.68
CA TYR A 292 -6.02 10.22 -13.40
C TYR A 292 -4.74 10.98 -13.77
N ILE A 293 -3.59 10.38 -13.45
CA ILE A 293 -2.27 10.96 -13.74
C ILE A 293 -1.58 10.16 -14.84
N ARG A 294 -1.61 10.68 -16.07
CA ARG A 294 -1.03 10.01 -17.24
C ARG A 294 0.47 9.69 -17.09
N ALA A 295 1.20 10.52 -16.35
CA ALA A 295 2.64 10.37 -16.13
C ALA A 295 3.03 9.11 -15.34
N THR A 296 2.06 8.42 -14.73
CA THR A 296 2.27 7.10 -14.08
C THR A 296 2.54 5.97 -15.07
N GLY A 297 2.22 6.16 -16.35
CA GLY A 297 2.31 5.13 -17.38
C GLY A 297 1.24 4.04 -17.30
N MET A 298 0.26 4.19 -16.40
CA MET A 298 -0.90 3.30 -16.33
C MET A 298 -2.04 3.86 -17.19
N PRO A 299 -2.85 3.02 -17.87
CA PRO A 299 -4.11 3.48 -18.44
C PRO A 299 -5.10 3.94 -17.37
N PRO A 300 -6.10 4.79 -17.70
CA PRO A 300 -7.09 5.29 -16.75
C PRO A 300 -7.81 4.18 -15.97
N ALA A 301 -8.20 3.10 -16.65
CA ALA A 301 -8.90 1.97 -16.04
C ALA A 301 -8.02 1.28 -14.97
N HIS A 302 -6.73 1.09 -15.25
CA HIS A 302 -5.80 0.44 -14.32
C HIS A 302 -5.43 1.37 -13.16
N PHE A 303 -5.28 2.67 -13.43
CA PHE A 303 -5.07 3.67 -12.38
C PHE A 303 -6.24 3.68 -11.38
N LYS A 304 -7.48 3.66 -11.88
CA LYS A 304 -8.67 3.52 -11.03
C LYS A 304 -8.66 2.19 -10.28
N ALA A 305 -8.30 1.09 -10.95
CA ALA A 305 -8.21 -0.22 -10.31
C ALA A 305 -7.22 -0.23 -9.12
N MET A 306 -6.11 0.51 -9.22
CA MET A 306 -5.16 0.68 -8.11
C MET A 306 -5.78 1.44 -6.93
N GLN A 307 -6.53 2.52 -7.19
CA GLN A 307 -7.27 3.25 -6.14
C GLN A 307 -8.32 2.33 -5.48
N ASP A 308 -9.08 1.60 -6.28
CA ASP A 308 -10.11 0.68 -5.79
C ASP A 308 -9.48 -0.46 -4.97
N ALA A 309 -8.31 -0.98 -5.38
CA ALA A 309 -7.57 -2.00 -4.64
C ALA A 309 -7.02 -1.46 -3.30
N ALA A 310 -6.49 -0.24 -3.28
CA ALA A 310 -6.01 0.41 -2.06
C ALA A 310 -7.16 0.64 -1.06
N SER A 311 -8.31 1.08 -1.56
CA SER A 311 -9.52 1.28 -0.75
C SER A 311 -10.06 -0.04 -0.19
N GLU A 312 -10.20 -1.07 -1.03
CA GLU A 312 -10.71 -2.38 -0.63
C GLU A 312 -9.82 -3.07 0.41
N THR A 313 -8.51 -3.00 0.23
CA THR A 313 -7.55 -3.62 1.16
C THR A 313 -7.26 -2.77 2.40
N ARG A 314 -7.62 -1.49 2.38
CA ARG A 314 -7.23 -0.49 3.38
C ARG A 314 -5.71 -0.36 3.54
N LEU A 315 -4.98 -0.55 2.44
CA LEU A 315 -3.52 -0.44 2.38
C LEU A 315 -3.10 0.76 1.53
N ILE A 316 -1.96 1.37 1.88
CA ILE A 316 -1.23 2.27 1.01
C ILE A 316 -0.39 1.41 0.08
N ALA A 317 -0.52 1.62 -1.23
CA ALA A 317 0.30 0.96 -2.23
C ALA A 317 1.14 1.99 -2.98
N VAL A 318 2.46 1.83 -2.96
CA VAL A 318 3.40 2.62 -3.75
C VAL A 318 3.79 1.79 -4.95
N VAL A 319 3.53 2.30 -6.15
CA VAL A 319 3.82 1.62 -7.42
C VAL A 319 4.77 2.48 -8.23
N ARG A 320 5.83 1.88 -8.79
CA ARG A 320 6.76 2.59 -9.66
C ARG A 320 6.02 3.14 -10.88
N ASN A 321 6.35 4.37 -11.27
CA ASN A 321 5.83 4.92 -12.52
C ASN A 321 6.42 4.12 -13.69
N THR A 322 5.55 3.56 -14.52
CA THR A 322 5.96 2.81 -15.71
C THR A 322 6.13 3.75 -16.90
N ASN A 323 6.67 3.22 -17.99
CA ASN A 323 6.89 4.00 -19.20
C ASN A 323 5.55 4.41 -19.84
N VAL A 324 5.32 5.71 -20.02
CA VAL A 324 4.10 6.27 -20.62
C VAL A 324 3.80 5.75 -22.03
N LYS A 325 4.81 5.28 -22.76
CA LYS A 325 4.65 4.64 -24.07
C LYS A 325 4.00 3.26 -23.98
N CYS A 326 3.96 2.64 -22.80
CA CYS A 326 3.25 1.38 -22.58
C CYS A 326 1.72 1.56 -22.59
N ILE A 327 1.18 2.74 -22.27
CA ILE A 327 -0.28 2.96 -22.14
C ILE A 327 -1.07 2.43 -23.35
N PRO A 328 -0.80 2.86 -24.60
CA PRO A 328 -1.56 2.37 -25.76
C PRO A 328 -1.35 0.87 -26.04
N LEU A 329 -0.21 0.29 -25.63
CA LEU A 329 0.05 -1.14 -25.77
C LEU A 329 -0.77 -1.94 -24.74
N ILE A 330 -0.81 -1.46 -23.50
CA ILE A 330 -1.59 -2.03 -22.40
C ILE A 330 -3.09 -2.00 -22.74
N GLU A 331 -3.60 -0.88 -23.25
CA GLU A 331 -5.00 -0.74 -23.67
C GLU A 331 -5.39 -1.70 -24.80
N ARG A 332 -4.42 -2.12 -25.64
CA ARG A 332 -4.60 -3.17 -26.66
C ARG A 332 -4.40 -4.60 -26.13
N GLY A 333 -4.28 -4.75 -24.81
CA GLY A 333 -4.11 -6.02 -24.12
C GLY A 333 -2.76 -6.67 -24.41
N CYS A 334 -1.68 -5.90 -24.49
CA CYS A 334 -0.33 -6.45 -24.53
C CYS A 334 0.07 -7.01 -23.15
N PRO A 335 0.69 -8.21 -23.07
CA PRO A 335 1.10 -8.79 -21.79
C PRO A 335 2.18 -7.97 -21.10
N ALA A 336 2.19 -8.00 -19.76
CA ALA A 336 3.36 -7.59 -18.99
C ALA A 336 4.45 -8.67 -19.09
N LYS A 337 5.73 -8.28 -18.94
CA LYS A 337 6.82 -9.25 -18.86
C LYS A 337 6.71 -10.12 -17.60
N PRO A 338 7.05 -11.42 -17.67
CA PRO A 338 7.17 -12.26 -16.48
C PRO A 338 8.43 -11.91 -15.68
N LEU A 339 8.46 -12.32 -14.41
CA LEU A 339 9.55 -12.04 -13.48
C LEU A 339 10.92 -12.59 -13.94
N SER A 340 10.92 -13.66 -14.73
CA SER A 340 12.09 -14.28 -15.35
C SER A 340 12.81 -13.35 -16.33
N ILE A 341 12.09 -12.44 -16.97
CA ILE A 341 12.64 -11.49 -17.95
C ILE A 341 13.10 -10.20 -17.26
N LYS A 342 14.42 -9.99 -17.21
CA LYS A 342 15.03 -8.79 -16.61
C LYS A 342 15.24 -7.61 -17.58
N ALA A 343 14.93 -7.79 -18.86
CA ALA A 343 15.02 -6.73 -19.85
C ALA A 343 14.11 -5.53 -19.51
N ASN A 344 14.53 -4.33 -19.92
CA ASN A 344 13.79 -3.09 -19.70
C ASN A 344 12.88 -2.76 -20.89
N THR A 345 11.86 -1.95 -20.65
CA THR A 345 11.07 -1.35 -21.74
C THR A 345 11.88 -0.26 -22.44
N SER A 346 11.77 -0.18 -23.76
CA SER A 346 12.33 0.91 -24.55
C SER A 346 11.62 2.22 -24.22
N SER A 347 12.36 3.27 -23.87
CA SER A 347 11.81 4.62 -23.63
C SER A 347 11.10 5.21 -24.85
N VAL A 348 11.41 4.70 -26.05
CA VAL A 348 10.86 5.16 -27.32
C VAL A 348 9.55 4.43 -27.66
N THR A 349 9.55 3.10 -27.60
CA THR A 349 8.42 2.27 -28.07
C THR A 349 7.51 1.77 -26.96
N GLY A 350 7.98 1.72 -25.71
CA GLY A 350 7.29 1.07 -24.59
C GLY A 350 7.38 -0.46 -24.60
N VAL A 351 8.01 -1.06 -25.61
CA VAL A 351 8.15 -2.52 -25.74
C VAL A 351 9.37 -3.02 -24.97
N VAL A 352 9.25 -4.15 -24.28
CA VAL A 352 10.38 -4.82 -23.62
C VAL A 352 11.40 -5.25 -24.67
N THR A 353 12.63 -4.76 -24.54
CA THR A 353 13.70 -4.92 -25.52
C THR A 353 14.96 -5.45 -24.84
N GLY A 354 15.37 -6.66 -25.20
CA GLY A 354 16.64 -7.23 -24.76
C GLY A 354 17.82 -6.58 -25.47
N LYS A 355 18.98 -6.54 -24.80
CA LYS A 355 20.23 -5.98 -25.33
C LYS A 355 21.37 -7.00 -25.33
N THR A 356 21.21 -8.12 -24.64
CA THR A 356 22.24 -9.12 -24.44
C THR A 356 21.78 -10.50 -24.90
N LYS A 357 22.73 -11.35 -25.30
CA LYS A 357 22.49 -12.75 -25.67
C LYS A 357 21.75 -13.51 -24.56
N GLN A 358 22.14 -13.29 -23.31
CA GLN A 358 21.50 -13.93 -22.15
C GLN A 358 20.02 -13.55 -22.01
N GLU A 359 19.65 -12.29 -22.22
CA GLU A 359 18.25 -11.87 -22.17
C GLU A 359 17.43 -12.51 -23.29
N PHE A 360 18.01 -12.69 -24.47
CA PHE A 360 17.36 -13.36 -25.61
C PHE A 360 17.13 -14.84 -25.31
N GLU A 361 18.13 -15.54 -24.78
CA GLU A 361 18.03 -16.95 -24.38
C GLU A 361 16.96 -17.15 -23.31
N ILE A 362 16.90 -16.27 -22.31
CA ILE A 362 15.86 -16.30 -21.28
C ILE A 362 14.48 -16.11 -21.93
N ALA A 363 14.29 -15.10 -22.78
CA ALA A 363 13.01 -14.85 -23.42
C ALA A 363 12.55 -16.04 -24.28
N ILE A 364 13.45 -16.64 -25.06
CA ILE A 364 13.17 -17.81 -25.90
C ILE A 364 12.81 -19.03 -25.04
N ARG A 365 13.55 -19.28 -23.96
CA ARG A 365 13.27 -20.37 -23.02
C ARG A 365 11.91 -20.22 -22.35
N GLU A 366 11.49 -18.99 -22.08
CA GLU A 366 10.15 -18.66 -21.54
C GLU A 366 9.05 -18.69 -22.61
N GLY A 367 9.38 -19.05 -23.86
CA GLY A 367 8.45 -19.24 -24.96
C GLY A 367 8.14 -17.99 -25.78
N TYR A 368 8.84 -16.87 -25.56
CA TYR A 368 8.66 -15.64 -26.32
C TYR A 368 9.50 -15.64 -27.59
N TYR A 369 9.05 -14.88 -28.59
CA TYR A 369 9.83 -14.58 -29.78
C TYR A 369 10.67 -13.32 -29.56
N VAL A 370 11.83 -13.24 -30.21
CA VAL A 370 12.69 -12.07 -30.22
C VAL A 370 12.77 -11.54 -31.64
N VAL A 371 12.54 -10.23 -31.81
CA VAL A 371 12.67 -9.56 -33.11
C VAL A 371 14.13 -9.50 -33.50
N ASP A 372 14.47 -10.03 -34.67
CA ASP A 372 15.83 -10.04 -35.21
C ASP A 372 16.12 -8.73 -35.98
N VAL A 373 17.34 -8.59 -36.49
CA VAL A 373 17.80 -7.39 -37.22
C VAL A 373 17.02 -7.11 -38.51
N ASP A 374 16.42 -8.14 -39.11
CA ASP A 374 15.57 -8.05 -40.30
C ASP A 374 14.09 -7.74 -39.97
N GLY A 375 13.76 -7.52 -38.68
CA GLY A 375 12.40 -7.22 -38.23
C GLY A 375 11.49 -8.44 -38.09
N VAL A 376 12.00 -9.66 -38.31
CA VAL A 376 11.22 -10.91 -38.12
C VAL A 376 11.38 -11.41 -36.69
N ALA A 377 10.27 -11.78 -36.05
CA ALA A 377 10.32 -12.35 -34.70
C ALA A 377 10.59 -13.85 -34.77
N ARG A 378 11.64 -14.32 -34.06
CA ARG A 378 12.08 -15.72 -34.07
C ARG A 378 12.18 -16.29 -32.66
N ARG A 379 11.93 -17.59 -32.53
CA ARG A 379 12.28 -18.36 -31.34
C ARG A 379 12.81 -19.73 -31.72
N THR A 380 13.54 -20.35 -30.80
CA THR A 380 14.05 -21.71 -30.96
C THR A 380 13.28 -22.65 -30.05
N VAL A 381 12.75 -23.75 -30.60
CA VAL A 381 12.00 -24.78 -29.87
C VAL A 381 12.59 -26.16 -30.13
N VAL A 382 12.46 -27.07 -29.17
CA VAL A 382 12.83 -28.48 -29.36
C VAL A 382 11.57 -29.28 -29.69
N LYS A 383 11.46 -29.79 -30.91
CA LYS A 383 10.35 -30.61 -31.39
C LYS A 383 10.89 -31.97 -31.86
N GLY A 384 10.47 -33.05 -31.21
CA GLY A 384 10.95 -34.40 -31.52
C GLY A 384 12.46 -34.55 -31.37
N GLY A 385 13.06 -33.92 -30.35
CA GLY A 385 14.51 -33.94 -30.12
C GLY A 385 15.33 -33.08 -31.09
N LYS A 386 14.72 -32.43 -32.08
CA LYS A 386 15.39 -31.52 -33.02
C LYS A 386 15.12 -30.08 -32.66
N ILE A 387 16.18 -29.26 -32.75
CA ILE A 387 16.10 -27.81 -32.61
C ILE A 387 15.47 -27.25 -33.90
N GLN A 388 14.32 -26.58 -33.76
CA GLN A 388 13.61 -25.90 -34.84
C GLN A 388 13.52 -24.40 -34.55
N VAL A 389 13.63 -23.58 -35.61
CA VAL A 389 13.38 -22.13 -35.53
C VAL A 389 11.96 -21.89 -35.99
N GLU A 390 11.16 -21.26 -35.13
CA GLU A 390 9.83 -20.78 -35.48
C GLU A 390 9.89 -19.29 -35.76
N GLU A 391 9.30 -18.87 -36.86
CA GLU A 391 9.15 -17.47 -37.23
C GLU A 391 7.69 -17.02 -36.99
N GLN A 392 7.53 -15.82 -36.44
CA GLN A 392 6.24 -15.18 -36.26
C GLN A 392 6.22 -13.91 -37.12
N PRO A 393 5.46 -13.89 -38.22
CA PRO A 393 5.28 -12.68 -39.02
C PRO A 393 4.69 -11.55 -38.17
N LEU A 394 5.24 -10.34 -38.33
CA LEU A 394 4.79 -9.12 -37.68
C LEU A 394 4.10 -8.15 -38.66
N THR A 395 3.61 -8.67 -39.80
CA THR A 395 2.88 -7.88 -40.79
C THR A 395 1.64 -7.27 -40.17
N GLY A 396 1.49 -5.94 -40.28
CA GLY A 396 0.37 -5.21 -39.68
C GLY A 396 0.51 -4.97 -38.17
N ALA A 397 1.71 -5.13 -37.60
CA ALA A 397 1.97 -4.75 -36.22
C ALA A 397 1.54 -3.29 -35.95
N PHE A 398 0.73 -3.10 -34.91
CA PHE A 398 0.20 -1.79 -34.54
C PHE A 398 1.18 -0.92 -33.74
N TRP A 399 2.41 -1.41 -33.54
CA TRP A 399 3.50 -0.76 -32.82
C TRP A 399 4.74 -0.69 -33.73
N LYS A 400 5.71 0.15 -33.36
CA LYS A 400 6.98 0.23 -34.07
C LYS A 400 7.84 -1.00 -33.74
N VAL A 401 8.02 -1.87 -34.73
CA VAL A 401 8.87 -3.05 -34.64
C VAL A 401 10.34 -2.61 -34.66
N GLU A 402 11.13 -3.08 -33.69
CA GLU A 402 12.57 -2.82 -33.60
C GLU A 402 13.31 -4.11 -33.18
N PRO A 403 14.57 -4.32 -33.60
CA PRO A 403 15.37 -5.46 -33.17
C PRO A 403 15.49 -5.59 -31.64
N GLY A 404 15.51 -6.82 -31.15
CA GLY A 404 15.61 -7.17 -29.72
C GLY A 404 14.30 -7.13 -28.95
N GLN A 405 13.18 -6.70 -29.56
CA GLN A 405 11.87 -6.66 -28.90
C GLN A 405 11.34 -8.07 -28.59
N PHE A 406 10.69 -8.25 -27.44
CA PHE A 406 10.10 -9.52 -27.04
C PHE A 406 8.62 -9.59 -27.37
N ILE A 407 8.20 -10.64 -28.07
CA ILE A 407 6.86 -10.82 -28.59
C ILE A 407 6.23 -12.08 -28.00
N HIS A 408 5.03 -11.92 -27.45
CA HIS A 408 4.16 -13.04 -27.10
C HIS A 408 3.50 -13.57 -28.37
N GLY A 409 3.70 -14.85 -28.64
CA GLY A 409 3.13 -15.54 -29.79
C GLY A 409 1.61 -15.61 -29.74
N GLY A 410 0.98 -15.81 -30.90
CA GLY A 410 -0.46 -15.93 -31.05
C GLY A 410 -1.00 -15.09 -32.22
N PRO A 411 -2.21 -15.37 -32.71
CA PRO A 411 -2.89 -14.53 -33.69
C PRO A 411 -3.90 -13.58 -32.99
N PRO A 412 -3.70 -12.24 -33.00
CA PRO A 412 -2.53 -11.50 -33.49
C PRO A 412 -1.36 -11.49 -32.48
N PRO A 413 -0.10 -11.34 -32.95
CA PRO A 413 1.06 -11.27 -32.07
C PRO A 413 1.04 -10.00 -31.24
N LYS A 414 1.54 -10.06 -30.00
CA LYS A 414 1.56 -8.91 -29.09
C LYS A 414 2.93 -8.69 -28.47
N PRO A 415 3.47 -7.46 -28.46
CA PRO A 415 4.72 -7.17 -27.77
C PRO A 415 4.56 -7.28 -26.25
N LEU A 416 5.64 -7.59 -25.54
CA LEU A 416 5.67 -7.47 -24.08
C LEU A 416 5.80 -6.00 -23.65
N THR A 417 5.12 -5.67 -22.57
CA THR A 417 5.13 -4.35 -21.91
C THR A 417 5.71 -4.46 -20.50
N GLY A 418 5.98 -3.32 -19.86
CA GLY A 418 6.37 -3.29 -18.46
C GLY A 418 5.26 -3.78 -17.54
N ASP A 419 5.66 -4.41 -16.45
CA ASP A 419 4.82 -4.74 -15.30
C ASP A 419 4.60 -3.52 -14.38
N TYR A 420 3.77 -3.71 -13.36
CA TYR A 420 3.54 -2.76 -12.27
C TYR A 420 4.37 -3.16 -11.07
N ASP A 421 5.57 -2.58 -10.97
CA ASP A 421 6.49 -2.82 -9.86
C ASP A 421 5.91 -2.20 -8.58
N LEU A 422 5.46 -3.05 -7.67
CA LEU A 422 5.16 -2.61 -6.31
C LEU A 422 6.48 -2.20 -5.66
N MET A 423 6.50 -1.01 -5.07
CA MET A 423 7.64 -0.48 -4.33
C MET A 423 7.45 -0.61 -2.83
N GLY A 424 6.19 -0.56 -2.35
CA GLY A 424 5.82 -0.78 -0.96
C GLY A 424 4.32 -0.97 -0.83
N VAL A 425 3.88 -1.86 0.08
CA VAL A 425 2.47 -2.01 0.43
C VAL A 425 2.34 -2.14 1.94
N PHE A 426 1.61 -1.23 2.59
CA PHE A 426 1.57 -1.16 4.05
C PHE A 426 0.27 -0.55 4.58
N PRO A 427 -0.14 -0.88 5.81
CA PRO A 427 -1.33 -0.30 6.43
C PRO A 427 -1.11 1.18 6.80
N THR A 428 -2.20 1.94 6.88
CA THR A 428 -2.16 3.38 7.19
C THR A 428 -1.68 3.70 8.60
N LYS A 429 -1.89 2.78 9.55
CA LYS A 429 -1.53 2.97 10.98
C LYS A 429 -0.16 2.38 11.36
N SER A 430 0.42 1.51 10.53
CA SER A 430 1.71 0.85 10.81
C SER A 430 2.78 1.37 9.87
N MET A 431 2.91 2.69 9.77
CA MET A 431 3.85 3.31 8.84
C MET A 431 5.31 2.99 9.22
N GLY A 432 5.61 2.70 10.49
CA GLY A 432 6.94 2.27 10.96
C GLY A 432 7.27 0.79 10.74
N SER A 433 6.29 -0.08 10.46
CA SER A 433 6.53 -1.51 10.20
C SER A 433 7.11 -1.66 8.80
N ASN A 434 8.44 -1.68 8.72
CA ASN A 434 9.19 -1.68 7.48
C ASN A 434 9.77 -3.03 7.14
N VAL A 435 9.62 -3.37 5.86
CA VAL A 435 10.37 -4.36 5.10
C VAL A 435 10.19 -5.80 5.59
N SER A 436 9.67 -6.65 4.72
CA SER A 436 9.85 -8.09 4.82
C SER A 436 11.35 -8.42 4.86
N LEU A 437 11.96 -8.44 6.05
CA LEU A 437 13.30 -8.96 6.26
C LEU A 437 13.23 -10.48 6.22
N ARG A 438 13.07 -11.06 5.02
CA ARG A 438 13.14 -12.51 4.84
C ARG A 438 14.51 -12.90 4.31
N ALA A 439 15.41 -13.27 5.22
CA ALA A 439 16.44 -14.25 4.91
C ALA A 439 15.86 -15.64 5.18
N SER A 440 15.89 -16.55 4.20
CA SER A 440 15.54 -17.96 4.42
C SER A 440 16.85 -18.73 4.49
N ASN A 441 17.17 -19.27 5.67
CA ASN A 441 18.41 -20.04 5.91
C ASN A 441 19.69 -19.27 5.54
N GLY A 442 19.76 -17.97 5.85
CA GLY A 442 20.91 -17.12 5.52
C GLY A 442 21.02 -16.73 4.03
N ASN A 443 20.13 -17.21 3.16
CA ASN A 443 20.10 -16.84 1.75
C ASN A 443 19.13 -15.67 1.52
N MET A 444 19.54 -14.73 0.67
CA MET A 444 18.65 -13.69 0.14
C MET A 444 17.54 -14.36 -0.69
N VAL A 445 16.28 -14.12 -0.32
CA VAL A 445 15.12 -14.57 -1.11
C VAL A 445 14.89 -13.55 -2.23
N SER A 446 14.71 -14.02 -3.46
CA SER A 446 14.49 -13.16 -4.63
C SER A 446 13.11 -12.50 -4.63
N ASP A 447 12.14 -13.09 -3.94
CA ASP A 447 10.82 -12.50 -3.67
C ASP A 447 10.71 -12.13 -2.19
N ILE A 448 10.60 -10.83 -1.92
CA ILE A 448 10.43 -10.26 -0.59
C ILE A 448 8.97 -9.86 -0.32
N SER A 449 8.01 -10.45 -1.04
CA SER A 449 6.57 -10.24 -0.80
C SER A 449 6.20 -10.57 0.65
N GLY A 450 5.66 -9.59 1.37
CA GLY A 450 5.00 -9.77 2.66
C GLY A 450 3.51 -10.09 2.52
N VAL A 451 2.82 -10.13 3.66
CA VAL A 451 1.39 -10.45 3.73
C VAL A 451 0.56 -9.35 3.06
N TYR A 452 0.88 -8.08 3.31
CA TYR A 452 0.17 -6.93 2.75
C TYR A 452 0.36 -6.82 1.24
N GLU A 453 1.58 -7.04 0.74
CA GLU A 453 1.86 -7.10 -0.70
C GLU A 453 1.07 -8.22 -1.36
N THR A 454 1.04 -9.41 -0.74
CA THR A 454 0.29 -10.55 -1.28
C THR A 454 -1.20 -10.26 -1.31
N GLN A 455 -1.75 -9.68 -0.25
CA GLN A 455 -3.14 -9.26 -0.16
C GLN A 455 -3.49 -8.25 -1.26
N PHE A 456 -2.71 -7.17 -1.39
CA PHE A 456 -2.93 -6.14 -2.40
C PHE A 456 -2.78 -6.70 -3.81
N ARG A 457 -1.72 -7.47 -4.06
CA ARG A 457 -1.43 -8.10 -5.36
C ARG A 457 -2.58 -9.03 -5.79
N ASN A 458 -3.14 -9.81 -4.87
CA ASN A 458 -4.27 -10.69 -5.16
C ASN A 458 -5.52 -9.90 -5.56
N VAL A 459 -5.80 -8.78 -4.88
CA VAL A 459 -6.94 -7.91 -5.19
C VAL A 459 -6.75 -7.21 -6.54
N ILE A 460 -5.60 -6.58 -6.78
CA ILE A 460 -5.36 -5.84 -8.03
C ILE A 460 -5.25 -6.77 -9.25
N ASN A 461 -4.60 -7.92 -9.14
CA ASN A 461 -4.50 -8.89 -10.24
C ASN A 461 -5.77 -9.75 -10.40
N SER A 462 -6.80 -9.55 -9.58
CA SER A 462 -8.07 -10.24 -9.79
C SER A 462 -8.64 -9.89 -11.16
N LYS A 463 -9.23 -10.88 -11.84
CA LYS A 463 -9.73 -10.75 -13.23
C LYS A 463 -10.76 -9.63 -13.44
N LYS A 464 -11.28 -9.04 -12.36
CA LYS A 464 -12.26 -7.95 -12.39
C LYS A 464 -11.62 -6.56 -12.44
N LYS A 465 -10.34 -6.42 -12.10
CA LYS A 465 -9.68 -5.11 -11.91
C LYS A 465 -8.70 -4.75 -13.02
N LEU A 466 -7.94 -5.73 -13.50
CA LEU A 466 -6.99 -5.54 -14.61
C LEU A 466 -7.36 -6.44 -15.79
N ASP A 467 -6.92 -6.05 -16.99
CA ASP A 467 -7.06 -6.86 -18.21
C ASP A 467 -6.31 -8.21 -18.13
N ARG A 468 -5.27 -8.27 -17.29
CA ARG A 468 -4.45 -9.45 -16.98
C ARG A 468 -3.60 -9.17 -15.74
N MET A 469 -2.88 -10.19 -15.24
CA MET A 469 -1.89 -9.99 -14.18
C MET A 469 -0.80 -9.01 -14.63
N ARG A 470 -0.54 -7.98 -13.83
CA ARG A 470 0.49 -6.96 -14.11
C ARG A 470 1.37 -6.64 -12.91
N ALA A 471 0.91 -6.85 -11.68
CA ALA A 471 1.77 -6.78 -10.50
C ALA A 471 2.44 -8.15 -10.30
N MET A 472 3.63 -8.35 -10.89
CA MET A 472 4.23 -9.68 -11.03
C MET A 472 5.16 -10.08 -9.88
N HIS A 473 5.61 -9.13 -9.05
CA HIS A 473 6.53 -9.41 -7.95
C HIS A 473 6.21 -8.58 -6.70
N GLY A 474 6.85 -8.94 -5.59
CA GLY A 474 6.73 -8.24 -4.31
C GLY A 474 7.29 -6.82 -4.34
N ALA A 475 7.02 -6.09 -3.25
CA ALA A 475 7.50 -4.74 -3.05
C ALA A 475 9.03 -4.67 -3.05
N GLN A 476 9.60 -3.74 -3.81
CA GLN A 476 11.02 -3.39 -3.72
C GLN A 476 11.27 -2.44 -2.55
N ASP A 477 11.03 -2.91 -1.32
CA ASP A 477 11.09 -2.10 -0.07
C ASP A 477 12.54 -1.74 0.38
N GLN A 478 13.49 -1.73 -0.56
CA GLN A 478 14.90 -1.39 -0.32
C GLN A 478 15.19 -0.03 -0.96
N PHE A 479 15.50 1.03 -0.18
CA PHE A 479 15.81 2.37 -0.75
C PHE A 479 17.18 2.43 -1.47
N ALA A 480 17.65 1.32 -2.03
CA ALA A 480 18.78 1.32 -2.95
C ALA A 480 18.29 0.76 -4.28
N GLY A 481 17.69 1.63 -5.10
CA GLY A 481 17.18 1.22 -6.41
C GLY A 481 15.94 1.93 -6.92
N PHE A 482 15.52 3.05 -6.31
CA PHE A 482 14.49 3.90 -6.89
C PHE A 482 14.97 4.45 -8.24
N ARG A 483 14.61 3.76 -9.32
CA ARG A 483 14.82 4.23 -10.68
C ARG A 483 13.54 4.95 -11.12
N GLY A 484 13.64 6.27 -11.25
CA GLY A 484 12.50 7.14 -11.55
C GLY A 484 11.59 7.38 -10.36
N GLY A 485 10.40 7.92 -10.65
CA GLY A 485 9.37 8.22 -9.67
C GLY A 485 8.42 7.06 -9.36
N ALA A 486 7.46 7.32 -8.48
CA ALA A 486 6.42 6.40 -8.09
C ALA A 486 5.09 7.12 -7.87
N THR A 487 4.04 6.35 -7.64
CA THR A 487 2.73 6.86 -7.26
C THR A 487 2.22 6.08 -6.07
N ALA A 488 1.86 6.80 -5.01
CA ALA A 488 1.24 6.24 -3.82
C ALA A 488 -0.29 6.35 -3.92
N PHE A 489 -0.97 5.22 -3.79
CA PHE A 489 -2.42 5.09 -3.76
C PHE A 489 -2.87 4.84 -2.31
N PHE A 490 -3.74 5.71 -1.80
CA PHE A 490 -4.19 5.65 -0.41
C PHE A 490 -5.61 5.04 -0.30
N PRO A 491 -5.96 4.44 0.85
CA PRO A 491 -7.29 3.86 1.06
C PRO A 491 -8.47 4.83 0.92
N ASP A 492 -8.24 6.11 1.19
CA ASP A 492 -9.24 7.17 1.06
C ASP A 492 -9.46 7.60 -0.41
N GLY A 493 -8.78 6.93 -1.35
CA GLY A 493 -8.83 7.20 -2.78
C GLY A 493 -7.92 8.35 -3.20
N THR A 494 -7.19 8.98 -2.28
CA THR A 494 -6.19 9.99 -2.65
C THR A 494 -4.98 9.35 -3.32
N VAL A 495 -4.29 10.14 -4.14
CA VAL A 495 -3.10 9.71 -4.86
C VAL A 495 -2.00 10.76 -4.70
N LYS A 496 -0.77 10.31 -4.45
CA LYS A 496 0.42 11.15 -4.43
C LYS A 496 1.37 10.71 -5.54
N TYR A 497 1.48 11.51 -6.58
CA TYR A 497 2.49 11.35 -7.62
C TYR A 497 3.84 11.88 -7.11
N MET A 498 4.88 11.11 -7.36
CA MET A 498 6.27 11.41 -7.04
C MET A 498 7.06 11.23 -8.33
N ASP A 499 7.64 12.30 -8.86
CA ASP A 499 8.25 12.28 -10.20
C ASP A 499 9.66 11.66 -10.17
N THR A 500 10.38 11.91 -9.08
CA THR A 500 11.78 11.53 -8.92
C THR A 500 11.99 10.51 -7.80
N ALA A 501 13.15 9.85 -7.82
CA ALA A 501 13.59 8.99 -6.72
C ALA A 501 13.69 9.75 -5.39
N ALA A 502 14.08 11.04 -5.43
CA ALA A 502 14.16 11.90 -4.26
C ALA A 502 12.77 12.19 -3.66
N ASP A 503 11.74 12.38 -4.50
CA ASP A 503 10.36 12.55 -4.03
C ASP A 503 9.82 11.30 -3.35
N VAL A 504 10.19 10.12 -3.87
CA VAL A 504 9.88 8.84 -3.26
C VAL A 504 10.56 8.72 -1.91
N GLU A 505 11.87 8.98 -1.83
CA GLU A 505 12.61 8.96 -0.57
C GLU A 505 12.02 9.94 0.46
N ALA A 506 11.72 11.17 0.05
CA ALA A 506 11.08 12.18 0.89
C ALA A 506 9.70 11.73 1.37
N PHE A 507 8.91 11.07 0.52
CA PHE A 507 7.63 10.50 0.91
C PHE A 507 7.80 9.42 1.98
N TYR A 508 8.69 8.45 1.77
CA TYR A 508 8.93 7.39 2.75
C TYR A 508 9.44 7.95 4.09
N LYS A 509 10.38 8.92 4.06
CA LYS A 509 10.82 9.64 5.28
C LYS A 509 9.67 10.34 5.98
N SER A 510 8.78 11.02 5.24
CA SER A 510 7.64 11.77 5.81
C SER A 510 6.63 10.88 6.54
N ILE A 511 6.56 9.59 6.19
CA ILE A 511 5.70 8.61 6.86
C ILE A 511 6.48 7.76 7.88
N GLY A 512 7.72 8.13 8.21
CA GLY A 512 8.55 7.40 9.16
C GLY A 512 8.99 6.01 8.68
N ARG A 513 9.01 5.77 7.36
CA ARG A 513 9.52 4.51 6.80
C ARG A 513 11.05 4.54 6.68
N GLN A 514 11.70 3.46 7.09
CA GLN A 514 13.14 3.23 6.95
C GLN A 514 13.44 2.04 6.03
N THR A 515 14.61 2.07 5.39
CA THR A 515 15.13 1.01 4.52
C THR A 515 15.44 -0.29 5.23
N ALA A 516 15.37 -1.40 4.48
CA ALA A 516 16.03 -2.67 4.83
C ALA A 516 17.56 -2.54 5.09
N LYS A 517 18.22 -1.60 4.40
CA LYS A 517 19.67 -1.34 4.50
C LYS A 517 20.06 -0.43 5.66
N GLY A 518 19.08 0.18 6.32
CA GLY A 518 19.32 0.98 7.51
C GLY A 518 19.53 -0.02 8.63
N SER A 519 20.72 -0.05 9.22
CA SER A 519 20.84 -0.55 10.58
C SER A 519 19.77 0.16 11.40
N TYR A 520 18.86 -0.59 12.04
CA TYR A 520 17.98 -0.03 13.06
C TYR A 520 18.88 0.82 13.96
N ASN A 521 18.71 2.13 13.91
CA ASN A 521 19.48 3.00 14.79
C ASN A 521 18.86 2.79 16.17
N SER A 522 19.47 1.95 17.00
CA SER A 522 19.03 1.75 18.39
C SER A 522 19.03 3.07 19.19
N ASN A 523 19.68 4.12 18.66
CA ASN A 523 19.76 5.45 19.25
C ASN A 523 18.83 6.48 18.59
N THR A 524 17.91 6.10 17.70
CA THR A 524 16.75 6.98 17.45
C THR A 524 15.82 6.89 18.65
N ASN A 525 16.15 7.63 19.71
CA ASN A 525 15.15 8.11 20.65
C ASN A 525 13.91 8.53 19.87
N SER A 526 12.75 8.07 20.33
CA SER A 526 11.42 8.37 19.81
C SER A 526 11.41 9.65 18.98
N MET A 527 11.38 9.50 17.65
CA MET A 527 11.12 10.64 16.80
C MET A 527 9.73 11.14 17.17
N SER A 528 9.69 12.28 17.86
CA SER A 528 8.52 13.15 17.91
C SER A 528 7.88 13.14 16.53
N ALA A 529 6.55 12.94 16.48
CA ALA A 529 5.74 12.93 15.27
C ALA A 529 6.28 13.91 14.21
N PRO A 530 6.30 13.52 12.92
CA PRO A 530 7.00 14.25 11.86
C PRO A 530 6.77 15.75 11.98
N PHE A 531 7.87 16.50 12.02
CA PHE A 531 7.90 17.96 12.07
C PHE A 531 6.89 18.50 11.05
N ASP A 532 5.80 19.08 11.56
CA ASP A 532 4.80 19.76 10.77
C ASP A 532 5.45 21.04 10.20
N GLU A 533 6.05 20.91 9.02
CA GLU A 533 6.66 22.03 8.26
C GLU A 533 5.65 23.17 8.04
N LEU A 534 4.36 22.88 8.11
CA LEU A 534 3.23 23.80 8.06
C LEU A 534 2.95 24.48 9.42
N ALA A 535 3.32 23.88 10.54
CA ALA A 535 3.31 24.50 11.87
C ALA A 535 4.52 25.42 12.09
N ALA A 536 5.70 25.05 11.59
CA ALA A 536 6.90 25.88 11.69
C ALA A 536 6.77 27.22 10.92
N ARG A 537 6.08 27.22 9.77
CA ARG A 537 5.75 28.45 9.02
C ARG A 537 4.71 29.35 9.70
N ARG A 538 4.00 28.87 10.73
CA ARG A 538 2.99 29.65 11.47
C ARG A 538 3.57 30.46 12.64
N ASN A 539 4.77 30.12 13.10
CA ASN A 539 5.43 30.79 14.22
C ASN A 539 6.48 31.84 13.78
N GLY A 540 6.57 32.13 12.48
CA GLY A 540 7.52 33.07 11.89
C GLY A 540 6.90 34.33 11.26
N ARG A 541 5.75 34.79 11.77
CA ARG A 541 5.15 36.09 11.42
C ARG A 541 4.58 36.77 12.64
#